data_AF-A0A3D3GQ92-F1
#
_entry.id   AF-A0A3D3GQ92-F1
#
_cell.length_a   1.000
_cell.length_b   1.000
_cell.length_c   1.000
_cell.angle_alpha   90.00
_cell.angle_beta   90.00
_cell.angle_gamma   90.00
#
_symmetry.space_group_name_H-M   'P 1'
#
loop_
_entity.id
_entity.type
_entity.pdbx_description
1 polymer ?
#
loop_
_entity_poly.entity_id
_entity_poly.type
_entity_poly.pdbx_seq_one_letter_code
_entity_poly.pdbx_strand_id
1 'polypeptide(L)'
;MDPLAQVIERLSSIKPEEQMWMQIIITQCSDQRRKKGTLFGTESRYIGLLKDEIEKIRKEAAGGEGAAMPSEAWRRGARVPQFRQSEQVKAIDRNMGKLPFNVGARGVYIAPPDTFSSASYTGIRWIWRPIANPQWGNQMRPRRWHNPFDYPWQDLWDMRWITMAQRFFDCYRRRAHFYTPWVLPHNMMSVEALATLWHPPSSAITSPGLERIPAKKAEPPPNLPK
;
A
#
# COMPACT_ATOMS: atom_id res chain seq x y z
N MET A 1 12.58 -16.50 -0.91
CA MET A 1 11.15 -16.54 -0.56
C MET A 1 10.45 -15.51 -1.40
N ASP A 2 9.44 -15.93 -2.15
CA ASP A 2 8.68 -15.07 -3.04
C ASP A 2 7.63 -14.27 -2.23
N PRO A 3 7.58 -12.92 -2.33
CA PRO A 3 6.67 -12.09 -1.54
C PRO A 3 5.18 -12.26 -1.85
N LEU A 4 4.77 -12.74 -3.03
CA LEU A 4 3.33 -12.94 -3.37
C LEU A 4 2.89 -14.38 -3.18
N ALA A 5 3.78 -15.31 -2.80
CA ALA A 5 3.42 -16.70 -2.56
C ALA A 5 2.18 -16.83 -1.65
N GLN A 6 2.21 -16.14 -0.51
CA GLN A 6 1.10 -16.15 0.46
C GLN A 6 -0.16 -15.45 -0.07
N VAL A 7 0.01 -14.43 -0.90
CA VAL A 7 -1.11 -13.73 -1.56
C VAL A 7 -1.82 -14.69 -2.51
N ILE A 8 -1.06 -15.39 -3.36
CA ILE A 8 -1.57 -16.31 -4.37
C ILE A 8 -2.17 -17.55 -3.72
N GLU A 9 -1.52 -18.13 -2.71
CA GLU A 9 -2.06 -19.25 -1.93
C GLU A 9 -3.41 -18.88 -1.31
N ARG A 10 -3.52 -17.66 -0.76
CA ARG A 10 -4.79 -17.18 -0.20
C ARG A 10 -5.87 -17.05 -1.26
N LEU A 11 -5.53 -16.50 -2.42
CA LEU A 11 -6.46 -16.41 -3.56
C LEU A 11 -6.81 -17.80 -4.14
N SER A 12 -5.95 -18.79 -3.99
CA SER A 12 -6.22 -20.17 -4.41
C SER A 12 -7.11 -20.93 -3.43
N SER A 13 -7.20 -20.49 -2.16
CA SER A 13 -7.98 -21.16 -1.10
C SER A 13 -9.47 -20.79 -1.08
N ILE A 14 -9.94 -20.10 -2.12
CA ILE A 14 -11.32 -19.60 -2.21
C ILE A 14 -12.28 -20.75 -2.54
N LYS A 15 -13.47 -20.74 -1.93
CA LYS A 15 -14.53 -21.71 -2.26
C LYS A 15 -15.17 -21.41 -3.62
N PRO A 16 -15.76 -22.40 -4.31
CA PRO A 16 -16.32 -22.20 -5.66
C PRO A 16 -17.33 -21.05 -5.81
N GLU A 17 -18.12 -20.75 -4.78
CA GLU A 17 -19.14 -19.69 -4.80
C GLU A 17 -18.62 -18.33 -4.30
N GLU A 18 -17.41 -18.28 -3.76
CA GLU A 18 -16.77 -17.07 -3.29
C GLU A 18 -15.92 -16.45 -4.41
N GLN A 19 -15.84 -15.13 -4.45
CA GLN A 19 -14.99 -14.40 -5.38
C GLN A 19 -14.13 -13.39 -4.63
N MET A 20 -12.82 -13.40 -4.92
CA MET A 20 -11.90 -12.38 -4.45
C MET A 20 -11.28 -11.66 -5.64
N TRP A 21 -11.41 -10.35 -5.66
CA TRP A 21 -10.85 -9.53 -6.71
C TRP A 21 -9.84 -8.56 -6.13
N MET A 22 -8.73 -8.36 -6.82
CA MET A 22 -7.73 -7.36 -6.45
C MET A 22 -7.39 -6.49 -7.65
N GLN A 23 -7.24 -5.20 -7.38
CA GLN A 23 -6.91 -4.21 -8.40
C GLN A 23 -5.87 -3.26 -7.84
N ILE A 24 -4.77 -3.08 -8.60
CA ILE A 24 -3.74 -2.09 -8.33
C ILE A 24 -3.69 -1.19 -9.57
N ILE A 25 -3.94 0.11 -9.38
CA ILE A 25 -3.91 1.12 -10.43
C ILE A 25 -2.71 2.02 -10.15
N ILE A 26 -1.88 2.23 -11.17
CA ILE A 26 -0.60 2.93 -11.04
C ILE A 26 -0.58 4.07 -12.06
N THR A 27 -0.13 5.25 -11.63
CA THR A 27 0.14 6.39 -12.51
C THR A 27 1.45 7.06 -12.11
N GLN A 28 2.05 7.80 -13.04
CA GLN A 28 3.23 8.61 -12.74
C GLN A 28 2.91 9.67 -11.69
N CYS A 29 3.78 9.84 -10.69
CA CYS A 29 3.62 10.89 -9.69
C CYS A 29 4.14 12.22 -10.24
N SER A 30 3.24 13.16 -10.53
CA SER A 30 3.57 14.55 -10.86
C SER A 30 3.04 15.54 -9.81
N ASP A 31 2.64 15.03 -8.64
CA ASP A 31 2.03 15.80 -7.57
C ASP A 31 2.98 16.87 -7.00
N GLN A 32 2.53 18.12 -7.01
CA GLN A 32 3.19 19.25 -6.37
C GLN A 32 2.42 19.65 -5.11
N ARG A 33 3.12 20.15 -4.10
CA ARG A 33 2.53 20.78 -2.91
C ARG A 33 3.14 22.17 -2.70
N ARG A 34 2.44 23.02 -1.96
CA ARG A 34 3.02 24.28 -1.49
C ARG A 34 4.13 24.00 -0.48
N LYS A 35 5.29 24.60 -0.69
CA LYS A 35 6.44 24.51 0.21
C LYS A 35 6.13 25.29 1.50
N LYS A 36 6.38 24.66 2.64
CA LYS A 36 6.18 25.29 3.97
C LYS A 36 7.11 26.49 4.12
N GLY A 37 6.58 27.60 4.65
CA GLY A 37 7.36 28.83 4.89
C GLY A 37 7.48 29.77 3.69
N THR A 38 6.88 29.45 2.54
CA THR A 38 6.84 30.33 1.36
C THR A 38 5.41 30.54 0.88
N LEU A 39 5.09 31.77 0.47
CA LEU A 39 3.76 32.11 -0.04
C LEU A 39 3.47 31.48 -1.41
N PHE A 40 4.46 31.46 -2.31
CA PHE A 40 4.30 31.02 -3.72
C PHE A 40 5.23 29.87 -4.13
N GLY A 41 6.06 29.36 -3.23
CA GLY A 41 6.96 28.25 -3.54
C GLY A 41 6.23 26.92 -3.62
N THR A 42 6.48 26.15 -4.69
CA THR A 42 6.01 24.76 -4.83
C THR A 42 7.16 23.78 -4.70
N GLU A 43 6.87 22.58 -4.19
CA GLU A 43 7.81 21.47 -4.11
C GLU A 43 7.12 20.15 -4.44
N SER A 44 7.89 19.13 -4.83
CA SER A 44 7.35 17.78 -5.03
C SER A 44 6.67 17.30 -3.74
N ARG A 45 5.42 16.85 -3.87
CA ARG A 45 4.63 16.36 -2.73
C ARG A 45 5.32 15.19 -2.03
N TYR A 46 5.90 14.28 -2.81
CA TYR A 46 6.59 13.10 -2.31
C TYR A 46 7.81 13.47 -1.46
N ILE A 47 8.75 14.22 -2.04
CA ILE A 47 10.00 14.62 -1.37
C ILE A 47 9.69 15.43 -0.10
N GLY A 48 8.73 16.36 -0.20
CA GLY A 48 8.34 17.18 0.93
C GLY A 48 7.75 16.37 2.08
N LEU A 49 6.87 15.39 1.80
CA LEU A 49 6.29 14.54 2.85
C LEU A 49 7.34 13.69 3.55
N LEU A 50 8.33 13.18 2.81
CA LEU A 50 9.43 12.43 3.41
C LEU A 50 10.32 13.29 4.30
N LYS A 51 10.64 14.53 3.88
CA LYS A 51 11.40 15.49 4.69
C LYS A 51 10.67 15.85 5.98
N ASP A 52 9.37 16.08 5.90
CA ASP A 52 8.53 16.33 7.07
C ASP A 52 8.56 15.15 8.04
N GLU A 53 8.53 13.92 7.52
CA GLU A 53 8.56 12.71 8.34
C GLU A 53 9.92 12.52 9.02
N ILE A 54 11.03 12.78 8.31
CA ILE A 54 12.37 12.79 8.90
C ILE A 54 12.46 13.83 10.03
N GLU A 55 11.89 15.03 9.83
CA GLU A 55 11.89 16.07 10.86
C GLU A 55 11.10 15.64 12.10
N LYS A 56 9.94 14.97 11.93
CA LYS A 56 9.19 14.39 13.06
C LYS A 56 10.00 13.33 13.79
N ILE A 57 10.61 12.39 13.07
CA ILE A 57 11.45 11.34 13.67
C ILE A 57 12.60 11.97 14.47
N ARG A 58 13.22 13.04 13.95
CA ARG A 58 14.28 13.78 14.67
C ARG A 58 13.75 14.50 15.91
N LYS A 59 12.55 15.09 15.86
CA LYS A 59 11.90 15.73 17.03
C LYS A 59 11.53 14.71 18.11
N GLU A 60 11.02 13.54 17.69
CA GLU A 60 10.75 12.42 18.60
C GLU A 60 12.04 11.88 19.24
N ALA A 61 13.11 11.75 18.45
CA ALA A 61 14.44 11.39 18.93
C ALA A 61 14.97 12.40 19.97
N ALA A 62 14.68 13.69 19.78
CA ALA A 62 15.10 14.77 20.66
C ALA A 62 14.26 14.90 21.96
N GLY A 63 13.26 14.04 22.17
CA GLY A 63 12.53 13.96 23.44
C GLY A 63 11.20 14.73 23.53
N GLY A 64 10.59 15.10 22.40
CA GLY A 64 9.26 15.72 22.36
C GLY A 64 9.20 17.13 22.97
N GLU A 65 8.13 17.88 22.69
CA GLU A 65 7.96 19.31 23.03
C GLU A 65 7.80 19.61 24.54
N GLY A 66 8.04 18.64 25.44
CA GLY A 66 7.80 18.76 26.89
C GLY A 66 9.03 18.97 27.77
N ALA A 67 10.25 19.01 27.23
CA ALA A 67 11.48 19.12 28.03
C ALA A 67 12.19 20.49 27.89
N ALA A 68 11.41 21.58 27.80
CA ALA A 68 11.96 22.93 27.73
C ALA A 68 12.33 23.47 29.12
N MET A 69 13.45 23.00 29.67
CA MET A 69 14.27 23.78 30.60
C MET A 69 15.60 24.13 29.89
N PRO A 70 15.92 25.42 29.67
CA PRO A 70 17.09 25.83 28.88
C PRO A 70 18.45 25.45 29.50
N SER A 71 18.48 25.01 30.77
CA SER A 71 19.70 24.80 31.55
C SER A 71 20.48 23.51 31.22
N GLU A 72 19.89 22.54 30.50
CA GLU A 72 20.52 21.22 30.27
C GLU A 72 20.73 20.89 28.79
N ALA A 73 21.14 21.90 27.99
CA ALA A 73 21.44 21.71 26.58
C ALA A 73 22.56 20.68 26.30
N TRP A 74 23.53 20.56 27.20
CA TRP A 74 24.67 19.65 27.08
C TRP A 74 24.32 18.17 27.35
N ARG A 75 23.22 17.90 28.07
CA ARG A 75 22.70 16.54 28.30
C ARG A 75 21.95 15.96 27.11
N ARG A 76 21.65 16.77 26.08
CA ARG A 76 21.00 16.32 24.83
C ARG A 76 21.87 15.39 23.98
N GLY A 77 23.19 15.42 24.14
CA GLY A 77 24.11 14.59 23.36
C GLY A 77 24.18 13.11 23.78
N ALA A 78 23.59 12.74 24.92
CA ALA A 78 23.93 11.48 25.61
C ALA A 78 22.80 10.43 25.68
N ARG A 79 21.63 10.66 25.08
CA ARG A 79 20.49 9.73 25.15
C ARG A 79 19.78 9.79 23.79
N VAL A 80 19.80 8.82 22.89
CA VAL A 80 19.80 7.35 22.97
C VAL A 80 20.43 6.81 21.67
N PRO A 81 21.13 5.65 21.65
CA PRO A 81 21.46 4.98 20.40
C PRO A 81 20.18 4.47 19.75
N GLN A 82 19.50 5.33 18.99
CA GLN A 82 18.24 4.96 18.38
C GLN A 82 18.52 4.31 17.03
N PHE A 83 19.20 3.16 17.05
CA PHE A 83 19.46 2.33 15.88
C PHE A 83 18.21 2.17 15.01
N ARG A 84 17.04 2.03 15.64
CA ARG A 84 15.75 1.98 14.94
C ARG A 84 15.43 3.25 14.14
N GLN A 85 15.59 4.44 14.74
CA GLN A 85 15.30 5.71 14.06
C GLN A 85 16.35 6.04 13.01
N SER A 86 17.63 5.73 13.27
CA SER A 86 18.70 5.96 12.28
C SER A 86 18.50 5.07 11.05
N GLU A 87 18.18 3.79 11.23
CA GLU A 87 17.83 2.89 10.11
C GLU A 87 16.55 3.31 9.40
N GLN A 88 15.55 3.81 10.13
CA GLN A 88 14.31 4.34 9.52
C GLN A 88 14.60 5.57 8.65
N VAL A 89 15.43 6.51 9.12
CA VAL A 89 15.85 7.69 8.35
C VAL A 89 16.63 7.25 7.11
N LYS A 90 17.58 6.31 7.23
CA LYS A 90 18.31 5.75 6.07
C LYS A 90 17.37 5.14 5.04
N ALA A 91 16.36 4.38 5.47
CA ALA A 91 15.38 3.77 4.59
C ALA A 91 14.53 4.82 3.85
N ILE A 92 14.13 5.89 4.54
CA ILE A 92 13.41 7.02 3.95
C ILE A 92 14.29 7.76 2.94
N ASP A 93 15.54 8.08 3.30
CA ASP A 93 16.49 8.77 2.43
C ASP A 93 16.77 7.98 1.15
N ARG A 94 16.95 6.65 1.27
CA ARG A 94 17.11 5.76 0.10
C ARG A 94 15.89 5.81 -0.83
N ASN A 95 14.69 5.95 -0.28
CA ASN A 95 13.46 6.03 -1.08
C ASN A 95 13.21 7.42 -1.66
N MET A 96 13.76 8.47 -1.06
CA MET A 96 13.62 9.85 -1.53
C MET A 96 14.29 10.08 -2.90
N GLY A 97 15.42 9.40 -3.15
CA GLY A 97 16.14 9.50 -4.43
C GLY A 97 15.53 8.69 -5.59
N LYS A 98 14.49 7.90 -5.34
CA LYS A 98 13.85 7.03 -6.35
C LYS A 98 12.66 7.73 -7.00
N LEU A 99 12.32 7.30 -8.21
CA LEU A 99 11.12 7.75 -8.90
C LEU A 99 9.86 7.33 -8.12
N PRO A 100 8.98 8.28 -7.75
CA PRO A 100 7.73 7.97 -7.10
C PRO A 100 6.62 7.67 -8.11
N PHE A 101 5.75 6.73 -7.76
CA PHE A 101 4.52 6.41 -8.48
C PHE A 101 3.30 6.61 -7.57
N ASN A 102 2.22 7.10 -8.15
CA ASN A 102 0.93 7.20 -7.49
C ASN A 102 0.21 5.84 -7.63
N VAL A 103 -0.19 5.25 -6.51
CA VAL A 103 -0.75 3.90 -6.44
C VAL A 103 -2.08 3.89 -5.68
N GLY A 104 -3.10 3.33 -6.33
CA GLY A 104 -4.40 3.02 -5.76
C GLY A 104 -4.64 1.52 -5.74
N ALA A 105 -4.70 0.91 -4.55
CA ALA A 105 -5.00 -0.51 -4.39
C ALA A 105 -6.43 -0.72 -3.86
N ARG A 106 -7.10 -1.76 -4.36
CA ARG A 106 -8.45 -2.16 -3.96
C ARG A 106 -8.56 -3.68 -3.91
N GLY A 107 -9.35 -4.16 -2.97
CA GLY A 107 -9.73 -5.57 -2.86
C GLY A 107 -11.24 -5.67 -2.68
N VAL A 108 -11.85 -6.65 -3.34
CA VAL A 108 -13.28 -6.97 -3.24
C VAL A 108 -13.42 -8.41 -2.82
N TYR A 109 -14.35 -8.67 -1.90
CA TYR A 109 -14.81 -10.00 -1.55
C TYR A 109 -16.30 -10.08 -1.81
N ILE A 110 -16.73 -11.05 -2.60
CA ILE A 110 -18.13 -11.27 -2.93
C ILE A 110 -18.42 -12.73 -2.59
N ALA A 111 -19.42 -12.96 -1.75
CA ALA A 111 -19.90 -14.30 -1.42
C ALA A 111 -21.41 -14.23 -1.18
N PRO A 112 -22.18 -15.27 -1.52
CA PRO A 112 -23.57 -15.37 -1.10
C PRO A 112 -23.66 -15.47 0.44
N PRO A 113 -24.80 -15.07 1.03
CA PRO A 113 -24.95 -15.01 2.49
C PRO A 113 -24.69 -16.36 3.17
N ASP A 114 -25.03 -17.47 2.51
CA ASP A 114 -24.91 -18.82 3.06
C ASP A 114 -23.46 -19.31 3.14
N THR A 115 -22.59 -18.87 2.24
CA THR A 115 -21.18 -19.28 2.20
C THR A 115 -20.23 -18.22 2.72
N PHE A 116 -20.72 -17.02 3.06
CA PHE A 116 -19.92 -15.91 3.56
C PHE A 116 -19.12 -16.31 4.80
N SER A 117 -17.79 -16.25 4.66
CA SER A 117 -16.87 -16.50 5.77
C SER A 117 -16.21 -15.21 6.23
N SER A 118 -16.44 -14.84 7.48
CA SER A 118 -15.75 -13.72 8.14
C SER A 118 -14.22 -13.91 8.14
N ALA A 119 -13.74 -15.15 8.25
CA ALA A 119 -12.31 -15.47 8.16
C ALA A 119 -11.74 -15.25 6.76
N SER A 120 -12.52 -15.52 5.70
CA SER A 120 -12.15 -15.21 4.31
C SER A 120 -12.05 -13.71 4.09
N TYR A 121 -13.04 -12.95 4.54
CA TYR A 121 -13.05 -11.49 4.46
C TYR A 121 -11.84 -10.85 5.17
N THR A 122 -11.56 -11.26 6.40
CA THR A 122 -10.40 -10.75 7.16
C THR A 122 -9.07 -11.14 6.51
N GLY A 123 -8.99 -12.31 5.87
CA GLY A 123 -7.82 -12.73 5.11
C GLY A 123 -7.47 -11.76 3.97
N ILE A 124 -8.47 -11.31 3.20
CA ILE A 124 -8.27 -10.32 2.12
C ILE A 124 -7.83 -8.97 2.69
N ARG A 125 -8.46 -8.56 3.80
CA ARG A 125 -8.14 -7.31 4.49
C ARG A 125 -6.65 -7.22 4.84
N TRP A 126 -6.02 -8.35 5.16
CA TRP A 126 -4.62 -8.45 5.60
C TRP A 126 -3.71 -9.13 4.60
N ILE A 127 -4.12 -9.27 3.33
CA ILE A 127 -3.37 -10.01 2.32
C ILE A 127 -1.96 -9.45 2.07
N TRP A 128 -1.77 -8.15 2.29
CA TRP A 128 -0.48 -7.45 2.13
C TRP A 128 0.38 -7.42 3.41
N ARG A 129 -0.05 -8.08 4.50
CA ARG A 129 0.74 -8.16 5.73
C ARG A 129 2.12 -8.83 5.54
N PRO A 130 2.30 -9.86 4.69
CA PRO A 130 3.60 -10.54 4.54
C PRO A 130 4.71 -9.65 3.96
N ILE A 131 4.34 -8.73 3.07
CA ILE A 131 5.26 -7.75 2.48
C ILE A 131 5.42 -6.50 3.35
N ALA A 132 4.58 -6.36 4.37
CA ALA A 132 4.62 -5.20 5.24
C ALA A 132 5.84 -5.29 6.16
N ASN A 133 6.50 -4.15 6.32
CA ASN A 133 7.54 -3.96 7.31
C ASN A 133 7.11 -2.87 8.31
N PRO A 134 6.45 -3.27 9.42
CA PRO A 134 6.01 -2.33 10.43
C PRO A 134 7.13 -1.54 11.10
N GLN A 135 8.30 -2.16 11.22
CA GLN A 135 9.46 -1.60 11.91
C GLN A 135 10.02 -0.36 11.20
N TRP A 136 9.96 -0.33 9.87
CA TRP A 136 10.49 0.77 9.05
C TRP A 136 9.39 1.54 8.30
N GLY A 137 8.13 1.43 8.76
CA GLY A 137 7.04 2.29 8.30
C GLY A 137 6.39 1.91 6.97
N ASN A 138 6.71 0.75 6.38
CA ASN A 138 6.06 0.29 5.16
C ASN A 138 4.92 -0.68 5.49
N GLN A 139 3.67 -0.22 5.38
CA GLN A 139 2.50 -1.08 5.58
C GLN A 139 1.36 -0.68 4.66
N MET A 140 0.78 -1.66 3.97
CA MET A 140 -0.47 -1.47 3.23
C MET A 140 -1.64 -1.91 4.11
N ARG A 141 -2.54 -0.98 4.41
CA ARG A 141 -3.77 -1.26 5.15
C ARG A 141 -4.98 -0.71 4.41
N PRO A 142 -6.09 -1.46 4.34
CA PRO A 142 -7.34 -0.93 3.81
C PRO A 142 -7.91 0.10 4.79
N ARG A 143 -8.29 1.26 4.26
CA ARG A 143 -8.77 2.42 5.03
C ARG A 143 -10.19 2.87 4.68
N ARG A 144 -10.74 2.44 3.54
CA ARG A 144 -11.92 3.07 2.92
C ARG A 144 -12.93 2.05 2.40
N TRP A 145 -14.16 2.52 2.19
CA TRP A 145 -15.29 1.93 1.45
C TRP A 145 -16.24 0.99 2.20
N HIS A 146 -15.83 0.39 3.33
CA HIS A 146 -16.70 -0.41 4.18
C HIS A 146 -16.25 -0.34 5.64
N ASN A 147 -16.31 0.87 6.22
CA ASN A 147 -16.09 1.02 7.66
C ASN A 147 -17.41 0.77 8.38
N PRO A 148 -17.42 -0.01 9.48
CA PRO A 148 -18.61 -0.14 10.30
C PRO A 148 -19.02 1.23 10.84
N PHE A 149 -20.33 1.47 10.93
CA PHE A 149 -20.87 2.64 11.62
C PHE A 149 -20.95 2.34 13.11
N ASP A 150 -20.58 3.31 13.96
CA ASP A 150 -20.54 3.11 15.41
C ASP A 150 -21.95 3.01 16.01
N TYR A 151 -22.95 3.61 15.35
CA TYR A 151 -24.31 3.69 15.86
C TYR A 151 -25.36 3.32 14.80
N PRO A 152 -26.45 2.61 15.18
CA PRO A 152 -27.48 2.16 14.24
C PRO A 152 -28.16 3.30 13.46
N TRP A 153 -28.35 4.47 14.08
CA TRP A 153 -28.99 5.63 13.42
C TRP A 153 -28.09 6.33 12.41
N GLN A 154 -26.78 6.05 12.39
CA GLN A 154 -25.89 6.59 11.38
C GLN A 154 -26.17 6.00 10.01
N ASP A 155 -26.76 4.81 9.94
CA ASP A 155 -27.15 4.15 8.69
C ASP A 155 -28.58 3.64 8.76
N LEU A 156 -29.53 4.56 8.55
CA LEU A 156 -30.93 4.21 8.45
C LEU A 156 -31.14 3.31 7.23
N TRP A 157 -31.65 2.10 7.47
CA TRP A 157 -31.97 1.08 6.46
C TRP A 157 -30.80 0.70 5.54
N ASP A 158 -29.57 0.72 6.05
CA ASP A 158 -28.35 0.38 5.30
C ASP A 158 -28.15 1.21 4.01
N MET A 159 -28.83 2.36 3.89
CA MET A 159 -28.79 3.19 2.68
C MET A 159 -27.37 3.68 2.39
N ARG A 160 -26.63 4.06 3.43
CA ARG A 160 -25.25 4.55 3.30
C ARG A 160 -24.31 3.40 2.97
N TRP A 161 -24.47 2.26 3.63
CA TRP A 161 -23.70 1.04 3.33
C TRP A 161 -23.87 0.63 1.87
N ILE A 162 -25.10 0.52 1.39
CA ILE A 162 -25.42 0.16 -0.01
C ILE A 162 -24.84 1.20 -0.97
N THR A 163 -24.99 2.49 -0.68
CA THR A 163 -24.45 3.57 -1.51
C THR A 163 -22.92 3.51 -1.59
N MET A 164 -22.22 3.23 -0.48
CA MET A 164 -20.77 3.07 -0.48
C MET A 164 -20.33 1.86 -1.29
N ALA A 165 -21.01 0.71 -1.14
CA ALA A 165 -20.75 -0.50 -1.90
C ALA A 165 -20.91 -0.25 -3.42
N GLN A 166 -22.01 0.39 -3.82
CA GLN A 166 -22.28 0.74 -5.23
C GLN A 166 -21.20 1.66 -5.80
N ARG A 167 -20.82 2.72 -5.07
CA ARG A 167 -19.76 3.65 -5.50
C ARG A 167 -18.42 2.95 -5.62
N PHE A 168 -18.09 2.07 -4.68
CA PHE A 168 -16.85 1.28 -4.72
C PHE A 168 -16.82 0.34 -5.92
N PHE A 169 -17.92 -0.38 -6.17
CA PHE A 169 -18.04 -1.29 -7.30
C PHE A 169 -17.96 -0.56 -8.64
N ASP A 170 -18.58 0.62 -8.74
CA ASP A 170 -18.48 1.48 -9.91
C ASP A 170 -17.04 1.99 -10.15
N CYS A 171 -16.35 2.43 -9.09
CA CYS A 171 -14.92 2.76 -9.15
C CYS A 171 -14.08 1.57 -9.64
N TYR A 172 -14.40 0.36 -9.16
CA TYR A 172 -13.71 -0.87 -9.51
C TYR A 172 -13.89 -1.22 -11.00
N ARG A 173 -15.13 -1.20 -11.49
CA ARG A 173 -15.50 -1.45 -12.89
C ARG A 173 -14.83 -0.47 -13.85
N ARG A 174 -14.89 0.83 -13.53
CA ARG A 174 -14.31 1.89 -14.36
C ARG A 174 -12.80 1.98 -14.27
N ARG A 175 -12.17 1.28 -13.32
CA ARG A 175 -10.75 1.42 -12.96
C ARG A 175 -10.35 2.88 -12.72
N ALA A 176 -11.31 3.72 -12.30
CA ALA A 176 -11.10 5.15 -12.08
C ALA A 176 -10.58 5.36 -10.66
N HIS A 177 -9.40 5.97 -10.50
CA HIS A 177 -8.81 6.31 -9.20
C HIS A 177 -8.18 7.71 -9.20
N PHE A 178 -7.53 8.09 -10.29
CA PHE A 178 -6.80 9.35 -10.44
C PHE A 178 -7.55 10.40 -11.26
N TYR A 179 -8.56 9.97 -12.03
CA TYR A 179 -9.27 10.80 -13.00
C TYR A 179 -10.78 10.75 -12.74
N THR A 180 -11.48 11.79 -13.18
CA THR A 180 -12.95 11.89 -13.20
C THR A 180 -13.55 10.64 -13.84
N PRO A 181 -14.64 10.05 -13.30
CA PRO A 181 -15.55 10.58 -12.26
C PRO A 181 -15.09 10.37 -10.80
N TRP A 182 -14.06 9.55 -10.56
CA TRP A 182 -13.65 9.17 -9.21
C TRP A 182 -12.18 9.48 -8.95
N VAL A 183 -11.94 10.63 -8.33
CA VAL A 183 -10.63 11.03 -7.81
C VAL A 183 -10.56 10.68 -6.33
N LEU A 184 -9.72 9.70 -5.99
CA LEU A 184 -9.56 9.18 -4.64
C LEU A 184 -8.18 9.53 -4.09
N PRO A 185 -8.00 9.60 -2.76
CA PRO A 185 -6.68 9.74 -2.17
C PRO A 185 -5.86 8.51 -2.49
N HIS A 186 -4.70 8.76 -3.09
CA HIS A 186 -3.74 7.75 -3.49
C HIS A 186 -2.55 7.71 -2.54
N ASN A 187 -1.86 6.57 -2.56
CA ASN A 187 -0.57 6.43 -1.90
C ASN A 187 0.55 6.74 -2.90
N MET A 188 1.70 7.19 -2.41
CA MET A 188 2.92 7.32 -3.22
C MET A 188 3.88 6.19 -2.83
N MET A 189 4.36 5.45 -3.83
CA MET A 189 5.29 4.34 -3.65
C MET A 189 6.54 4.54 -4.48
N SER A 190 7.68 4.07 -3.98
CA SER A 190 8.92 4.00 -4.75
C SER A 190 8.89 2.81 -5.71
N VAL A 191 9.75 2.84 -6.73
CA VAL A 191 9.89 1.77 -7.72
C VAL A 191 10.15 0.39 -7.09
N GLU A 192 10.96 0.31 -6.03
CA GLU A 192 11.25 -0.95 -5.36
C GLU A 192 10.03 -1.54 -4.65
N ALA A 193 9.24 -0.70 -3.97
CA ALA A 193 8.00 -1.14 -3.33
C ALA A 193 7.00 -1.64 -4.38
N LEU A 194 6.94 -0.96 -5.52
CA LEU A 194 6.10 -1.36 -6.64
C LEU A 194 6.56 -2.67 -7.29
N ALA A 195 7.87 -2.86 -7.48
CA ALA A 195 8.44 -4.10 -8.00
C ALA A 195 8.18 -5.30 -7.06
N THR A 196 8.02 -5.05 -5.75
CA THR A 196 7.65 -6.11 -4.80
C THR A 196 6.17 -6.52 -4.95
N LEU A 197 5.30 -5.59 -5.34
CA LEU A 197 3.88 -5.86 -5.63
C LEU A 197 3.68 -6.49 -7.01
N TRP A 198 4.55 -6.17 -7.96
CA TRP A 198 4.54 -6.68 -9.32
C TRP A 198 5.77 -7.54 -9.56
N HIS A 199 5.72 -8.78 -9.07
CA HIS A 199 6.65 -9.81 -9.48
C HIS A 199 5.86 -11.01 -10.06
N PRO A 200 6.38 -11.69 -11.10
CA PRO A 200 5.81 -12.94 -11.54
C PRO A 200 6.10 -14.03 -10.50
N PRO A 201 5.10 -14.85 -10.12
CA PRO A 201 5.33 -15.92 -9.15
C PRO A 201 6.41 -16.88 -9.63
N SER A 202 7.36 -17.17 -8.74
CA SER A 202 8.44 -18.11 -9.02
C SER A 202 7.93 -19.54 -9.19
N SER A 203 8.71 -20.36 -9.90
CA SER A 203 8.39 -21.77 -10.14
C SER A 203 8.29 -22.62 -8.87
N ALA A 204 8.82 -22.13 -7.75
CA ALA A 204 8.76 -22.76 -6.44
C ALA A 204 7.36 -22.68 -5.77
N ILE A 205 6.45 -21.82 -6.25
CA ILE A 205 5.10 -21.72 -5.66
C ILE A 205 4.19 -22.78 -6.27
N THR A 206 3.92 -23.84 -5.52
CA THR A 206 3.01 -24.93 -5.87
C THR A 206 1.58 -24.61 -5.41
N SER A 207 1.04 -23.46 -5.81
CA SER A 207 -0.35 -23.10 -5.47
C SER A 207 -1.31 -23.94 -6.33
N PRO A 208 -2.26 -24.68 -5.73
CA PRO A 208 -3.09 -25.65 -6.45
C PRO A 208 -4.00 -25.04 -7.52
N GLY A 209 -4.42 -23.78 -7.36
CA GLY A 209 -5.28 -23.07 -8.31
C GLY A 209 -4.56 -22.31 -9.42
N LEU A 210 -3.22 -22.36 -9.51
CA LEU A 210 -2.48 -21.69 -10.57
C LEU A 210 -2.04 -22.70 -11.63
N GLU A 211 -2.83 -22.84 -12.69
CA GLU A 211 -2.40 -23.59 -13.87
C GLU A 211 -1.34 -22.79 -14.63
N ARG A 212 -0.13 -23.34 -14.75
CA ARG A 212 0.94 -22.70 -15.48
C ARG A 212 0.79 -23.01 -16.96
N ILE A 213 0.63 -21.96 -17.76
CA ILE A 213 0.78 -22.09 -19.21
C ILE A 213 2.28 -22.28 -19.49
N PRO A 214 2.71 -23.44 -20.03
CA PRO A 214 4.11 -23.64 -20.37
C PRO A 214 4.51 -22.59 -21.41
N ALA A 215 5.63 -21.91 -21.18
CA ALA A 215 6.16 -20.97 -22.14
C ALA A 215 6.38 -21.70 -23.47
N LYS A 216 5.74 -21.21 -24.54
CA LYS A 216 5.93 -21.75 -25.89
C LYS A 216 7.36 -21.40 -26.33
N LYS A 217 8.31 -22.29 -26.03
CA LYS A 217 9.69 -22.18 -26.55
C LYS A 217 9.60 -22.35 -28.05
N ALA A 218 9.69 -21.26 -28.80
CA ALA A 218 9.99 -21.35 -30.22
C ALA A 218 11.44 -21.85 -30.30
N GLU A 219 11.62 -23.07 -30.82
CA GLU A 219 12.96 -23.50 -31.20
C GLU A 219 13.49 -22.52 -32.26
N PRO A 220 14.78 -22.13 -32.19
CA PRO A 220 15.35 -21.25 -33.21
C PRO A 220 15.09 -21.87 -34.60
N PRO A 221 14.69 -21.08 -35.60
CA PRO A 221 14.53 -21.60 -36.95
C PRO A 221 15.84 -22.29 -37.38
N PRO A 222 15.77 -23.47 -38.02
CA PRO A 222 16.94 -24.29 -38.34
C PRO A 222 17.94 -23.65 -39.33
N ASN A 223 17.71 -22.41 -39.74
CA ASN A 223 18.45 -21.71 -40.80
C ASN A 223 19.34 -20.58 -40.26
N LEU A 224 19.79 -20.67 -39.01
CA LEU A 224 20.83 -19.78 -38.46
C LEU A 224 22.22 -20.36 -38.81
N PRO A 225 23.10 -19.60 -39.49
CA PRO A 225 24.48 -20.00 -39.65
C PRO A 225 25.15 -20.07 -38.27
N LYS A 226 25.97 -21.12 -38.07
CA LYS A 226 26.80 -21.28 -36.88
C LYS A 226 27.88 -20.22 -36.81
#